data_AF-A0A2P6QIQ6-F1
#
_entry.id   AF-A0A2P6QIQ6-F1
#
_cell.length_a   1.000
_cell.length_b   1.000
_cell.length_c   1.000
_cell.angle_alpha   90.00
_cell.angle_beta   90.00
_cell.angle_gamma   90.00
#
_symmetry.space_group_name_H-M   'P 1'
#
loop_
_entity.id
_entity.type
_entity.pdbx_description
1 polymer ?
#
loop_
_entity_poly.entity_id
_entity_poly.type
_entity_poly.pdbx_seq_one_letter_code
_entity_poly.pdbx_strand_id
1 'polypeptide(L)'
;MKKVAMDPESRIQVQFNSLGEPYGEGSVSLSSFLGPLVREHVPVILEDWRNLGDDLKVPLWEEVQARYILDEEWQKDVIFKSMGCLWRASKSRLVHQIQAAKNKQERLRLKPNNIPTLAIWKKFVKTKTSPTFKVCYFLS
;
A
#
# COMPACT_ATOMS: atom_id res chain seq x y z
N MET A 1 0.79 3.07 16.32
CA MET A 1 2.19 2.63 16.56
C MET A 1 2.87 3.54 17.58
N LYS A 2 3.79 3.01 18.38
CA LYS A 2 4.69 3.83 19.22
C LYS A 2 5.62 4.58 18.26
N LYS A 3 5.77 5.90 18.41
CA LYS A 3 6.81 6.67 17.74
C LYS A 3 8.16 6.14 18.26
N VAL A 4 8.73 5.16 17.58
CA VAL A 4 10.15 4.87 17.72
C VAL A 4 10.83 6.02 16.99
N ALA A 5 11.31 7.00 17.75
CA ALA A 5 12.22 7.98 17.19
C ALA A 5 13.42 7.19 16.67
N MET A 6 13.53 7.06 15.34
CA MET A 6 14.76 6.55 14.75
C MET A 6 15.80 7.64 14.90
N ASP A 7 16.94 7.25 15.46
CA ASP A 7 18.09 8.11 15.57
C ASP A 7 18.52 8.56 14.15
N PRO A 8 18.68 9.88 13.88
CA PRO A 8 18.99 10.37 12.54
C PRO A 8 20.28 9.79 11.92
N GLU A 9 21.23 9.34 12.74
CA GLU A 9 22.48 8.71 12.30
C GLU A 9 22.29 7.22 11.93
N SER A 10 21.14 6.63 12.26
CA SER A 10 20.78 5.24 11.95
C SER A 10 20.03 5.05 10.62
N ARG A 11 19.88 6.11 9.81
CA ARG A 11 19.17 6.03 8.53
C ARG A 11 19.93 5.16 7.52
N ILE A 12 19.18 4.40 6.73
CA ILE A 12 19.73 3.44 5.78
C ILE A 12 19.89 4.12 4.43
N GLN A 13 21.11 4.08 3.87
CA GLN A 13 21.34 4.52 2.50
C GLN A 13 20.73 3.54 1.50
N VAL A 14 19.99 4.06 0.52
CA VAL A 14 19.45 3.27 -0.60
C VAL A 14 20.29 3.55 -1.83
N GLN A 15 20.83 2.49 -2.43
CA GLN A 15 21.58 2.59 -3.69
C GLN A 15 20.64 2.40 -4.88
N PHE A 16 20.89 3.13 -5.95
CA PHE A 16 20.11 3.07 -7.18
C PHE A 16 21.02 2.80 -8.38
N ASN A 17 20.59 1.92 -9.28
CA ASN A 17 21.32 1.65 -10.52
C ASN A 17 21.09 2.79 -11.53
N SER A 18 21.74 2.71 -12.70
CA SER A 18 21.58 3.70 -13.77
C SER A 18 20.16 3.80 -14.35
N LEU A 19 19.28 2.85 -14.04
CA LEU A 19 17.87 2.85 -14.43
C LEU A 19 16.96 3.44 -13.33
N GLY A 20 17.55 3.90 -12.21
CA GLY A 20 16.81 4.43 -11.06
C GLY A 20 16.15 3.35 -10.21
N GLU A 21 16.57 2.09 -10.31
CA GLU A 21 16.02 1.00 -9.51
C GLU A 21 16.85 0.76 -8.24
N PRO A 22 16.20 0.62 -7.06
CA PRO A 22 16.90 0.33 -5.81
C PRO A 22 17.59 -1.05 -5.85
N TYR A 23 18.86 -1.13 -5.46
CA TYR A 23 19.58 -2.40 -5.31
C TYR A 23 20.35 -2.48 -3.97
N GLY A 24 20.93 -3.65 -3.69
CA GLY A 24 21.70 -3.92 -2.47
C GLY A 24 20.85 -4.09 -1.21
N GLU A 25 21.49 -4.10 -0.05
CA GLU A 25 20.82 -4.34 1.25
C GLU A 25 19.78 -3.26 1.58
N GLY A 26 20.07 -2.00 1.25
CA GLY A 26 19.13 -0.89 1.42
C GLY A 26 17.82 -1.11 0.67
N SER A 27 17.86 -1.69 -0.54
CA SER A 27 16.68 -2.04 -1.34
C SER A 27 15.84 -3.14 -0.67
N VAL A 28 16.48 -4.17 -0.12
CA VAL A 28 15.78 -5.26 0.60
C VAL A 28 15.06 -4.73 1.84
N SER A 29 15.75 -3.90 2.63
CA SER A 29 15.17 -3.22 3.79
C SER A 29 13.99 -2.34 3.38
N LEU A 30 14.19 -1.50 2.35
CA LEU A 30 13.17 -0.60 1.83
C LEU A 30 11.92 -1.35 1.38
N SER A 31 12.06 -2.37 0.53
CA SER A 31 10.94 -3.18 0.05
C SER A 31 10.14 -3.82 1.20
N SER A 32 10.86 -4.34 2.21
CA SER A 32 10.25 -4.94 3.41
C SER A 32 9.47 -3.92 4.26
N PHE A 33 9.89 -2.65 4.25
CA PHE A 33 9.23 -1.55 4.96
C PHE A 33 8.04 -0.97 4.19
N LEU A 34 8.18 -0.74 2.88
CA LEU A 34 7.14 -0.10 2.05
C LEU A 34 5.84 -0.91 2.03
N GLY A 35 5.94 -2.24 2.00
CA GLY A 35 4.77 -3.12 1.94
C GLY A 35 3.80 -2.93 3.12
N PRO A 36 4.24 -3.14 4.37
CA PRO A 36 3.45 -2.86 5.57
C PRO A 36 2.97 -1.41 5.65
N LEU A 37 3.87 -0.44 5.40
CA LEU A 37 3.56 0.99 5.47
C LEU A 37 2.33 1.35 4.62
N VAL A 38 2.33 0.93 3.36
CA VAL A 38 1.23 1.16 2.42
C VAL A 38 -0.06 0.47 2.86
N ARG A 39 0.02 -0.76 3.40
CA ARG A 39 -1.18 -1.49 3.86
C ARG A 39 -1.82 -0.87 5.10
N GLU A 40 -1.01 -0.29 5.97
CA GLU A 40 -1.48 0.37 7.18
C GLU A 40 -2.10 1.73 6.85
N HIS A 41 -1.46 2.54 6.02
CA HIS A 41 -1.86 3.92 5.82
C HIS A 41 -2.81 4.14 4.64
N VAL A 42 -2.75 3.32 3.58
CA VAL A 42 -3.55 3.55 2.37
C VAL A 42 -4.77 2.63 2.33
N PRO A 43 -6.00 3.17 2.45
CA PRO A 43 -7.21 2.37 2.45
C PRO A 43 -7.42 1.64 1.10
N VAL A 44 -7.80 0.36 1.16
CA VAL A 44 -8.12 -0.45 -0.04
C VAL A 44 -9.37 0.04 -0.79
N ILE A 45 -10.17 0.91 -0.14
CA ILE A 45 -11.36 1.54 -0.73
C ILE A 45 -10.99 2.65 -1.73
N LEU A 46 -9.76 3.17 -1.69
CA LEU A 46 -9.26 4.08 -2.71
C LEU A 46 -9.41 3.42 -4.08
N GLU A 47 -10.00 4.10 -5.05
CA GLU A 47 -10.31 3.51 -6.35
C GLU A 47 -9.05 3.28 -7.18
N ASP A 48 -8.24 4.34 -7.31
CA ASP A 48 -7.01 4.40 -8.08
C ASP A 48 -5.89 5.04 -7.25
N TRP A 49 -4.68 4.49 -7.33
CA TRP A 49 -3.49 5.02 -6.68
C TRP A 49 -3.17 6.46 -7.11
N ARG A 50 -3.48 6.81 -8.36
CA ARG A 50 -3.28 8.17 -8.90
C ARG A 50 -4.11 9.23 -8.15
N ASN A 51 -5.19 8.81 -7.50
CA ASN A 51 -6.08 9.67 -6.72
C ASN A 51 -5.65 9.77 -5.25
N LEU A 52 -4.45 9.31 -4.89
CA LEU A 52 -3.91 9.47 -3.55
C LEU A 52 -3.71 10.96 -3.24
N GLY A 53 -4.43 11.47 -2.25
CA GLY A 53 -4.36 12.86 -1.81
C GLY A 53 -3.08 13.17 -1.03
N ASP A 54 -2.77 14.46 -0.91
CA ASP A 54 -1.57 14.92 -0.21
C ASP A 54 -1.63 14.64 1.31
N ASP A 55 -2.84 14.51 1.85
CA ASP A 55 -3.11 14.08 3.23
C ASP A 55 -2.52 12.69 3.54
N LEU A 56 -2.37 11.82 2.53
CA LEU A 56 -1.72 10.52 2.67
C LEU A 56 -0.31 10.52 2.08
N LYS A 57 -0.05 11.23 0.97
CA LYS A 57 1.28 11.26 0.35
C LYS A 57 2.33 11.88 1.26
N VAL A 58 2.03 13.02 1.89
CA VAL A 58 2.99 13.72 2.75
C VAL A 58 3.46 12.84 3.91
N PRO A 59 2.57 12.28 4.77
CA PRO A 59 3.02 11.44 5.88
C PRO A 59 3.70 10.14 5.43
N LEU A 60 3.24 9.52 4.33
CA LEU A 60 3.93 8.36 3.75
C LEU A 60 5.38 8.68 3.37
N TRP A 61 5.60 9.86 2.78
CA TRP A 61 6.93 10.29 2.40
C TRP A 61 7.80 10.62 3.61
N GLU A 62 7.25 11.32 4.61
CA GLU A 62 7.93 11.61 5.87
C GLU A 62 8.39 10.33 6.59
N GLU A 63 7.54 9.29 6.63
CA GLU A 63 7.91 8.00 7.22
C GLU A 63 9.03 7.29 6.48
N VAL A 64 9.10 7.43 5.15
CA VAL A 64 10.22 6.91 4.36
C VAL A 64 11.49 7.70 4.65
N GLN A 65 11.44 9.03 4.61
CA GLN A 65 12.60 9.90 4.84
C GLN A 65 13.17 9.79 6.27
N ALA A 66 12.32 9.45 7.23
CA ALA A 66 12.73 9.19 8.61
C ALA A 66 13.63 7.95 8.74
N ARG A 67 13.53 6.99 7.82
CA ARG A 67 14.23 5.70 7.88
C ARG A 67 15.32 5.54 6.82
N TYR A 68 15.17 6.20 5.68
CA TYR A 68 16.06 6.06 4.53
C TYR A 68 16.66 7.40 4.13
N ILE A 69 17.91 7.36 3.68
CA ILE A 69 18.59 8.49 3.07
C ILE A 69 18.21 8.51 1.59
N LEU A 70 17.41 9.50 1.19
CA LEU A 70 16.91 9.71 -0.15
C LEU A 70 17.06 11.20 -0.50
N ASP A 71 18.21 11.55 -1.09
CA ASP A 71 18.65 12.94 -1.25
C ASP A 71 18.17 13.59 -2.54
N GLU A 72 17.66 12.81 -3.49
CA GLU A 72 17.28 13.30 -4.81
C GLU A 72 15.76 13.25 -5.02
N GLU A 73 15.20 14.30 -5.63
CA GLU A 73 13.75 14.44 -5.80
C GLU A 73 13.13 13.30 -6.65
N TRP A 74 13.83 12.85 -7.69
CA TRP A 74 13.36 11.76 -8.56
C TRP A 74 13.19 10.43 -7.82
N GLN A 75 13.90 10.22 -6.71
CA GLN A 75 13.78 9.01 -5.91
C GLN A 75 12.37 8.91 -5.30
N LYS A 76 11.76 10.05 -4.96
CA LYS A 76 10.37 10.10 -4.49
C LYS A 76 9.43 9.44 -5.49
N ASP A 77 9.55 9.77 -6.78
CA ASP A 77 8.70 9.18 -7.82
C ASP A 77 8.89 7.67 -7.96
N VAL A 78 10.14 7.19 -7.86
CA VAL A 78 10.46 5.76 -7.88
C VAL A 78 9.84 5.03 -6.69
N ILE A 79 9.93 5.62 -5.49
CA ILE A 79 9.36 5.04 -4.27
C ILE A 79 7.84 5.03 -4.35
N PHE A 80 7.20 6.11 -4.76
CA PHE A 80 5.73 6.17 -4.91
C PHE A 80 5.22 5.23 -6.00
N LYS A 81 5.96 5.03 -7.09
CA LYS A 81 5.66 4.00 -8.10
C LYS A 81 5.68 2.60 -7.49
N SER A 82 6.70 2.30 -6.69
CA SER A 82 6.85 1.02 -5.98
C SER A 82 5.73 0.79 -4.97
N MET A 83 5.41 1.79 -4.15
CA MET A 83 4.28 1.77 -3.22
C MET A 83 2.95 1.51 -3.94
N GLY A 84 2.71 2.16 -5.09
CA GLY A 84 1.50 1.96 -5.88
C GLY A 84 1.37 0.53 -6.42
N CYS A 85 2.48 -0.11 -6.82
CA CYS A 85 2.49 -1.52 -7.19
C CYS A 85 2.16 -2.43 -6.01
N LEU A 86 2.79 -2.19 -4.85
CA LEU A 86 2.52 -2.94 -3.61
C LEU A 86 1.06 -2.80 -3.15
N TRP A 87 0.50 -1.58 -3.23
CA TRP A 87 -0.89 -1.30 -2.92
C TRP A 87 -1.84 -2.09 -3.85
N ARG A 88 -1.63 -2.02 -5.17
CA ARG A 88 -2.44 -2.76 -6.16
C ARG A 88 -2.39 -4.27 -5.92
N ALA A 89 -1.20 -4.82 -5.68
CA ALA A 89 -1.02 -6.23 -5.37
C ALA A 89 -1.73 -6.64 -4.05
N SER A 90 -1.65 -5.80 -3.02
CA SER A 90 -2.36 -6.03 -1.76
C SER A 90 -3.88 -5.98 -1.93
N LYS A 91 -4.39 -4.97 -2.63
CA LYS A 91 -5.82 -4.83 -2.94
C LYS A 91 -6.33 -6.01 -3.75
N SER A 92 -5.59 -6.46 -4.75
CA SER A 92 -5.94 -7.64 -5.56
C SER A 92 -6.07 -8.90 -4.70
N ARG A 93 -5.06 -9.21 -3.87
CA ARG A 93 -5.10 -10.36 -2.94
C ARG A 93 -6.29 -10.30 -2.00
N LEU A 94 -6.58 -9.13 -1.42
CA LEU A 94 -7.73 -8.96 -0.53
C LEU A 94 -9.06 -9.17 -1.26
N VAL A 95 -9.21 -8.60 -2.46
CA VAL A 95 -10.40 -8.79 -3.29
C VAL A 95 -10.62 -10.27 -3.62
N HIS A 96 -9.54 -10.99 -3.95
CA HIS A 96 -9.62 -12.43 -4.19
C HIS A 96 -10.10 -13.19 -2.94
N GLN A 97 -9.58 -12.87 -1.75
CA GLN A 97 -10.06 -13.45 -0.49
C GLN A 97 -11.54 -13.16 -0.23
N ILE A 98 -12.02 -11.93 -0.51
CA ILE A 98 -13.44 -11.57 -0.38
C ILE A 98 -14.31 -12.42 -1.31
N GLN A 99 -13.86 -12.65 -2.53
CA GLN A 99 -14.59 -13.45 -3.52
C GLN A 99 -14.59 -14.94 -3.19
N ALA A 100 -13.48 -15.46 -2.66
CA ALA A 100 -13.33 -16.85 -2.23
C ALA A 100 -14.08 -17.16 -0.92
N ALA A 101 -14.34 -16.16 -0.08
CA ALA A 101 -15.08 -16.32 1.16
C ALA A 101 -16.50 -16.86 0.93
N LYS A 102 -16.85 -17.90 1.68
CA LYS A 102 -18.06 -18.72 1.49
C LYS A 102 -19.32 -17.98 1.92
N ASN A 103 -19.20 -17.19 2.98
CA ASN A 103 -20.34 -16.53 3.61
C ASN A 103 -20.07 -15.05 3.91
N LYS A 104 -21.13 -14.33 4.23
CA LYS A 104 -21.08 -12.89 4.54
C LYS A 104 -20.22 -12.59 5.77
N GLN A 105 -20.23 -13.46 6.78
CA GLN A 105 -19.47 -13.24 8.01
C GLN A 105 -17.96 -13.27 7.77
N GLU A 106 -17.46 -14.24 7.01
CA GLU A 106 -16.06 -14.33 6.59
C GLU A 106 -15.62 -13.06 5.84
N ARG A 107 -16.44 -12.56 4.89
CA ARG A 107 -16.15 -11.31 4.17
C ARG A 107 -16.04 -10.09 5.10
N LEU A 108 -16.84 -10.05 6.17
CA LEU A 108 -16.77 -8.96 7.14
C LEU A 108 -15.54 -9.05 8.05
N ARG A 109 -15.03 -10.26 8.33
CA ARG A 109 -13.78 -10.47 9.10
C ARG A 109 -12.53 -10.03 8.35
N LEU A 110 -12.58 -10.00 7.01
CA LEU A 110 -11.48 -9.51 6.15
C LEU A 110 -11.32 -7.98 6.17
N LYS A 111 -12.10 -7.24 6.96
CA LYS A 111 -12.04 -5.77 7.03
C LYS A 111 -10.66 -5.31 7.53
N PRO A 112 -9.91 -4.52 6.75
CA PRO A 112 -8.68 -3.90 7.23
C PRO A 112 -8.93 -2.88 8.36
N ASN A 113 -7.97 -2.71 9.25
CA ASN A 113 -8.08 -1.81 10.41
C ASN A 113 -8.25 -0.34 10.01
N ASN A 114 -7.61 0.09 8.93
CA ASN A 114 -7.65 1.46 8.41
C ASN A 114 -8.96 1.84 7.69
N ILE A 115 -9.96 0.96 7.65
CA ILE A 115 -11.30 1.31 7.17
C ILE A 115 -12.14 1.87 8.34
N PRO A 116 -12.63 3.12 8.28
CA PRO A 116 -13.24 3.78 9.44
C PRO A 116 -14.49 3.09 9.99
N THR A 117 -15.38 2.63 9.09
CA THR A 117 -16.67 2.05 9.52
C THR A 117 -16.99 0.76 8.79
N LEU A 118 -17.76 -0.10 9.45
CA LEU A 118 -18.28 -1.33 8.85
C LEU A 118 -19.26 -1.04 7.71
N ALA A 119 -19.93 0.11 7.71
CA ALA A 119 -20.84 0.53 6.63
C ALA A 119 -20.08 0.75 5.32
N ILE A 120 -18.95 1.48 5.38
CA ILE A 120 -18.06 1.68 4.23
C ILE A 120 -17.52 0.34 3.73
N TRP A 121 -17.08 -0.53 4.65
CA TRP A 121 -16.60 -1.87 4.29
C TRP A 121 -17.68 -2.71 3.59
N LYS A 122 -18.91 -2.72 4.12
CA LYS A 122 -20.04 -3.44 3.52
C LYS A 122 -20.32 -2.95 2.09
N LYS A 123 -20.26 -1.63 1.85
CA LYS A 123 -20.42 -1.06 0.50
C LYS A 123 -19.34 -1.58 -0.44
N PHE A 124 -18.08 -1.55 -0.01
CA PHE A 124 -16.95 -2.06 -0.80
C PHE A 124 -17.11 -3.56 -1.11
N VAL A 125 -17.40 -4.39 -0.11
CA VAL A 125 -17.63 -5.84 -0.30
C VAL A 125 -18.77 -6.08 -1.29
N LYS A 126 -19.89 -5.37 -1.16
CA LYS A 126 -21.03 -5.48 -2.08
C LYS A 126 -20.58 -5.25 -3.53
N THR A 127 -19.81 -4.20 -3.77
CA THR A 127 -19.24 -3.89 -5.10
C THR A 127 -18.32 -4.99 -5.62
N LYS A 128 -17.44 -5.56 -4.78
CA LYS A 128 -16.47 -6.59 -5.21
C LYS A 128 -17.05 -8.00 -5.35
N THR A 129 -18.25 -8.22 -4.85
CA THR A 129 -19.00 -9.48 -5.00
C THR A 129 -20.13 -9.40 -6.03
N SER A 130 -20.33 -8.24 -6.67
CA SER A 130 -21.40 -8.09 -7.66
C SER A 130 -21.12 -8.93 -8.91
N PRO A 131 -22.17 -9.42 -9.61
CA PRO A 131 -22.00 -10.15 -10.86
C PRO A 131 -21.25 -9.33 -11.93
N THR A 132 -21.51 -8.03 -12.00
CA THR A 132 -20.85 -7.11 -12.93
C THR A 132 -19.33 -7.01 -12.73
N PHE A 133 -18.86 -7.12 -11.47
CA PHE A 133 -17.44 -7.09 -11.17
C PHE A 133 -16.71 -8.41 -11.55
N LYS A 134 -17.42 -9.55 -11.50
CA LYS A 134 -16.85 -10.85 -11.88
C LYS A 134 -16.55 -10.93 -13.38
N VAL A 135 -17.39 -10.34 -14.23
CA VAL A 135 -17.21 -10.38 -15.70
C VAL A 135 -15.90 -9.74 -16.14
N CYS A 136 -15.47 -8.64 -15.52
CA CYS A 136 -14.21 -7.97 -15.88
C CYS A 136 -12.96 -8.73 -15.43
N TYR A 137 -13.01 -9.47 -14.32
CA TYR A 137 -11.85 -10.20 -13.77
C TYR A 137 -11.55 -11.53 -14.48
N PHE A 138 -12.49 -12.08 -15.26
CA PHE A 138 -12.28 -13.30 -16.04
C PHE A 138 -11.80 -13.02 -17.48
N LEU A 139 -11.76 -11.75 -17.90
CA LEU A 139 -11.42 -11.32 -19.27
C LEU A 139 -10.14 -10.46 -19.34
N SER A 140 -9.38 -10.34 -18.25
CA SER A 140 -8.09 -9.64 -18.18
C SER A 140 -7.06 -10.46 -17.42
#